data_AF-A0A2E4PH48-F1
#
_entry.id   AF-A0A2E4PH48-F1
#
_cell.length_a   1.000
_cell.length_b   1.000
_cell.length_c   1.000
_cell.angle_alpha   90.00
_cell.angle_beta   90.00
_cell.angle_gamma   90.00
#
_symmetry.space_group_name_H-M   'P 1'
#
loop_
_entity.id
_entity.type
_entity.pdbx_description
1 polymer ?
#
loop_
_entity_poly.entity_id
_entity_poly.type
_entity_poly.pdbx_seq_one_letter_code
_entity_poly.pdbx_strand_id
1 'polypeptide(L)'
;MKWVCKFIKDKNSNNEISKSDFYVEFYLYLIKKLYNLYKKNPNESLTHGIPSFDSVKKSYDTIIGLSKEKKKRIINESLAKRENEFEKSIFSTYKATSYFINLTKDKLEFVDHNNKLKDIGEKLVSYRSNDFKLSKKEREVLFSSIIKSDFHFFLSLSLLQKVQKKVKNLSIDEIHFEFLVEKFGIRHFRYTEASNEKNYSKVREHWIKDLDFLDKNFNVKKAFLDIIFNEGFEESYKKVKKLVDDYYKEKIVLKSKFQEKIDFFIDIYETTPKNELDFLSLQDIADQMKLGKKSFQNFISEFYESEKNKYNIFFNNVVQAISGKNQYFIRNRPVVNIRIKELNK
;
A
#
# COMPACT_ATOMS: atom_id res chain seq x y z
N MET A 1 -1.13 -17.70 4.98
CA MET A 1 -0.98 -18.70 3.91
C MET A 1 -0.44 -20.03 4.43
N LYS A 2 0.83 -20.15 4.82
CA LYS A 2 1.39 -21.43 5.29
C LYS A 2 0.61 -22.09 6.42
N TRP A 3 0.05 -21.31 7.36
CA TRP A 3 -0.83 -21.85 8.40
C TRP A 3 -2.13 -22.48 7.87
N VAL A 4 -2.70 -21.95 6.78
CA VAL A 4 -3.84 -22.58 6.09
C VAL A 4 -3.40 -23.92 5.51
N CYS A 5 -2.25 -23.94 4.83
CA CYS A 5 -1.74 -25.18 4.26
C CYS A 5 -1.42 -26.23 5.33
N LYS A 6 -0.80 -25.83 6.45
CA LYS A 6 -0.55 -26.69 7.61
C LYS A 6 -1.85 -27.21 8.23
N PHE A 7 -2.85 -26.35 8.38
CA PHE A 7 -4.15 -26.77 8.87
C PHE A 7 -4.77 -27.85 7.99
N ILE A 8 -4.72 -27.70 6.66
CA ILE A 8 -5.23 -28.72 5.75
C ILE A 8 -4.43 -30.02 5.91
N LYS A 9 -3.10 -29.94 5.92
CA LYS A 9 -2.23 -31.12 6.07
C LYS A 9 -2.47 -31.88 7.38
N ASP A 10 -2.58 -31.15 8.48
CA ASP A 10 -2.59 -31.72 9.83
C ASP A 10 -4.01 -32.10 10.31
N LYS A 11 -5.05 -31.44 9.78
CA LYS A 11 -6.42 -31.49 10.31
C LYS A 11 -7.50 -31.73 9.26
N ASN A 12 -7.19 -31.69 7.97
CA ASN A 12 -8.15 -31.92 6.90
C ASN A 12 -7.57 -32.72 5.72
N SER A 13 -6.57 -33.57 5.96
CA SER A 13 -5.89 -34.33 4.90
C SER A 13 -6.84 -35.26 4.14
N ASN A 14 -7.84 -35.81 4.85
CA ASN A 14 -8.87 -36.70 4.30
C ASN A 14 -10.18 -35.97 3.94
N ASN A 15 -10.21 -34.63 3.93
CA ASN A 15 -11.43 -33.83 3.74
C ASN A 15 -12.57 -34.14 4.73
N GLU A 16 -12.23 -34.47 5.97
CA GLU A 16 -13.19 -34.75 7.05
C GLU A 16 -13.99 -33.49 7.45
N ILE A 17 -13.41 -32.31 7.26
CA ILE A 17 -14.09 -31.04 7.52
C ILE A 17 -14.91 -30.64 6.30
N SER A 18 -16.22 -30.51 6.50
CA SER A 18 -17.14 -30.05 5.46
C SER A 18 -16.80 -28.64 4.98
N LYS A 19 -17.15 -28.33 3.72
CA LYS A 19 -16.91 -26.99 3.15
C LYS A 19 -17.56 -25.87 3.97
N SER A 20 -18.74 -26.12 4.55
CA SER A 20 -19.46 -25.16 5.39
C SER A 20 -18.76 -24.88 6.72
N ASP A 21 -18.03 -25.86 7.26
CA ASP A 21 -17.34 -25.74 8.55
C ASP A 21 -15.89 -25.26 8.42
N PHE A 22 -15.30 -25.34 7.23
CA PHE A 22 -13.88 -25.10 7.00
C PHE A 22 -13.37 -23.75 7.57
N TYR A 23 -14.10 -22.66 7.32
CA TYR A 23 -13.71 -21.33 7.80
C TYR A 23 -13.75 -21.24 9.33
N VAL A 24 -14.76 -21.84 9.95
CA VAL A 24 -14.92 -21.86 11.41
C VAL A 24 -13.83 -22.72 12.06
N GLU A 25 -13.57 -23.90 11.52
CA GLU A 25 -12.55 -24.80 12.06
C GLU A 25 -11.14 -24.22 11.88
N PHE A 26 -10.84 -23.59 10.74
CA PHE A 26 -9.57 -22.89 10.55
C PHE A 26 -9.41 -21.70 11.50
N TYR A 27 -10.47 -20.92 11.70
CA TYR A 27 -10.49 -19.82 12.66
C TYR A 27 -10.15 -20.29 14.08
N LEU A 28 -10.80 -21.37 14.54
CA LEU A 28 -10.53 -21.97 15.86
C LEU A 28 -9.10 -22.50 15.98
N TYR A 29 -8.60 -23.17 14.93
CA TYR A 29 -7.21 -23.61 14.84
C TYR A 29 -6.25 -22.43 14.97
N LEU A 30 -6.48 -21.36 14.22
CA LEU A 30 -5.58 -20.22 14.16
C LEU A 30 -5.56 -19.44 15.47
N ILE A 31 -6.71 -19.19 16.10
CA ILE A 31 -6.76 -18.49 17.39
C ILE A 31 -5.99 -19.25 18.46
N LYS A 32 -6.21 -20.58 18.56
CA LYS A 32 -5.48 -21.40 19.52
C LYS A 32 -3.98 -21.35 19.26
N LYS A 33 -3.58 -21.36 18.00
CA LYS A 33 -2.16 -21.27 17.61
C LYS A 33 -1.57 -19.90 17.96
N LEU A 34 -2.22 -18.80 17.57
CA LEU A 34 -1.76 -17.44 17.81
C LEU A 34 -1.66 -17.13 19.31
N TYR A 35 -2.67 -17.53 20.09
CA TYR A 35 -2.66 -17.34 21.55
C TYR A 35 -1.43 -17.99 22.20
N ASN A 36 -1.12 -19.23 21.82
CA ASN A 36 0.06 -19.94 22.30
C ASN A 36 1.38 -19.30 21.84
N LEU A 37 1.43 -18.77 20.62
CA LEU A 37 2.62 -18.10 20.08
C LEU A 37 2.93 -16.80 20.81
N TYR A 38 1.91 -15.95 21.00
CA TYR A 38 2.05 -14.71 21.74
C TYR A 38 2.42 -14.94 23.20
N LYS A 39 1.80 -15.93 23.86
CA LYS A 39 2.13 -16.27 25.25
C LYS A 39 3.59 -16.72 25.41
N LYS A 40 4.14 -17.44 24.44
CA LYS A 40 5.54 -17.90 24.45
C LYS A 40 6.53 -16.80 24.08
N ASN A 41 6.12 -15.82 23.27
CA ASN A 41 6.98 -14.78 22.72
C ASN A 41 6.33 -13.40 22.86
N PRO A 42 6.16 -12.87 24.08
CA PRO A 42 5.42 -11.62 24.32
C PRO A 42 6.07 -10.40 23.66
N ASN A 43 7.38 -10.46 23.43
CA ASN A 43 8.15 -9.37 22.81
C ASN A 43 8.27 -9.51 21.28
N GLU A 44 7.87 -10.64 20.69
CA GLU A 44 7.86 -10.79 19.24
C GLU A 44 6.55 -10.26 18.67
N SER A 45 6.65 -9.27 17.79
CA SER A 45 5.50 -8.81 17.01
C SER A 45 5.33 -9.71 15.79
N LEU A 46 4.11 -10.23 15.63
CA LEU A 46 3.72 -10.89 14.38
C LEU A 46 3.60 -9.84 13.27
N THR A 47 3.86 -10.30 12.04
CA THR A 47 3.84 -9.45 10.85
C THR A 47 2.47 -8.82 10.61
N HIS A 48 2.44 -7.82 9.73
CA HIS A 48 1.25 -7.09 9.38
C HIS A 48 0.11 -8.00 8.87
N GLY A 49 -1.12 -7.66 9.24
CA GLY A 49 -2.33 -8.41 8.88
C GLY A 49 -2.68 -9.56 9.83
N ILE A 50 -1.82 -9.87 10.80
CA ILE A 50 -2.13 -10.84 11.86
C ILE A 50 -2.89 -10.12 13.00
N PRO A 51 -3.98 -10.72 13.54
CA PRO A 51 -4.75 -10.09 14.60
C PRO A 51 -3.93 -9.83 15.87
N SER A 52 -4.17 -8.70 16.55
CA SER A 52 -3.43 -8.31 17.77
C SER A 52 -3.61 -9.34 18.89
N PHE A 53 -2.63 -9.39 19.82
CA PHE A 53 -2.72 -10.28 20.98
C PHE A 53 -4.01 -10.06 21.78
N ASP A 54 -4.42 -8.81 22.03
CA ASP A 54 -5.65 -8.53 22.77
C ASP A 54 -6.89 -9.10 22.07
N SER A 55 -6.97 -8.96 20.74
CA SER A 55 -8.08 -9.51 19.96
C SER A 55 -8.07 -11.04 19.98
N VAL A 56 -6.87 -11.64 19.86
CA VAL A 56 -6.71 -13.10 19.94
C VAL A 56 -7.07 -13.61 21.33
N LYS A 57 -6.61 -12.97 22.40
CA LYS A 57 -6.86 -13.34 23.79
C LYS A 57 -8.34 -13.25 24.13
N LYS A 58 -9.00 -12.11 23.85
CA LYS A 58 -10.45 -11.93 24.06
C LYS A 58 -11.24 -13.04 23.36
N SER A 59 -10.90 -13.32 22.10
CA SER A 59 -11.57 -14.37 21.32
C SER A 59 -11.29 -15.76 21.89
N TYR A 60 -10.03 -16.07 22.26
CA TYR A 60 -9.61 -17.35 22.83
C TYR A 60 -10.34 -17.64 24.15
N ASP A 61 -10.28 -16.70 25.10
CA ASP A 61 -10.85 -16.83 26.44
C ASP A 61 -12.37 -17.03 26.37
N THR A 62 -13.03 -16.42 25.38
CA THR A 62 -14.48 -16.52 25.19
C THR A 62 -14.92 -17.87 24.62
N ILE A 63 -14.22 -18.43 23.63
CA ILE A 63 -14.76 -19.54 22.83
C ILE A 63 -14.07 -20.88 23.05
N ILE A 64 -12.78 -20.94 23.38
CA ILE A 64 -12.00 -22.18 23.23
C ILE A 64 -12.40 -23.27 24.23
N GLY A 65 -12.86 -22.90 25.44
CA GLY A 65 -13.34 -23.82 26.47
C GLY A 65 -14.76 -24.39 26.25
N LEU A 66 -15.49 -23.94 25.23
CA LEU A 66 -16.89 -24.30 25.01
C LEU A 66 -17.08 -25.56 24.13
N SER A 67 -18.28 -26.13 24.14
CA SER A 67 -18.67 -27.23 23.24
C SER A 67 -18.65 -26.78 21.77
N LYS A 68 -18.61 -27.75 20.84
CA LYS A 68 -18.56 -27.47 19.39
C LYS A 68 -19.77 -26.68 18.91
N GLU A 69 -21.00 -27.04 19.32
CA GLU A 69 -22.18 -26.27 18.89
C GLU A 69 -22.18 -24.85 19.46
N LYS A 70 -21.80 -24.70 20.74
CA LYS A 70 -21.72 -23.37 21.40
C LYS A 70 -20.70 -22.47 20.71
N LYS A 71 -19.53 -22.99 20.34
CA LYS A 71 -18.52 -22.26 19.57
C LYS A 71 -19.09 -21.72 18.27
N LYS A 72 -19.71 -22.59 17.46
CA LYS A 72 -20.31 -22.21 16.17
C LYS A 72 -21.37 -21.13 16.33
N ARG A 73 -22.26 -21.31 17.32
CA ARG A 73 -23.33 -20.35 17.62
C ARG A 73 -22.77 -18.96 17.95
N ILE A 74 -21.84 -18.86 18.90
CA ILE A 74 -21.24 -17.58 19.32
C ILE A 74 -20.52 -16.90 18.16
N ILE A 75 -19.79 -17.66 17.35
CA ILE A 75 -19.11 -17.12 16.16
C ILE A 75 -20.14 -16.53 15.19
N ASN A 76 -21.17 -17.29 14.83
CA ASN A 76 -22.21 -16.84 13.91
C ASN A 76 -22.97 -15.60 14.43
N GLU A 77 -23.30 -15.57 15.72
CA GLU A 77 -23.92 -14.41 16.37
C GLU A 77 -23.01 -13.18 16.32
N SER A 78 -21.71 -13.36 16.60
CA SER A 78 -20.70 -12.28 16.54
C SER A 78 -20.51 -11.74 15.12
N LEU A 79 -20.67 -12.59 14.10
CA LEU A 79 -20.60 -12.16 12.69
C LEU A 79 -21.81 -11.31 12.28
N ALA A 80 -22.97 -11.56 12.89
CA ALA A 80 -24.20 -10.82 12.61
C ALA A 80 -24.27 -9.48 13.38
N LYS A 81 -24.16 -9.51 14.71
CA LYS A 81 -24.53 -8.40 15.62
C LYS A 81 -23.44 -7.34 15.80
N ARG A 82 -22.25 -7.73 16.29
CA ARG A 82 -21.08 -6.85 16.52
C ARG A 82 -21.38 -5.71 17.52
N GLU A 83 -22.21 -5.98 18.52
CA GLU A 83 -22.70 -4.98 19.48
C GLU A 83 -21.65 -4.69 20.56
N ASN A 84 -20.99 -5.72 21.08
CA ASN A 84 -20.03 -5.61 22.17
C ASN A 84 -18.57 -5.82 21.71
N GLU A 85 -17.60 -5.55 22.60
CA GLU A 85 -16.17 -5.63 22.26
C GLU A 85 -15.71 -7.03 21.87
N PHE A 86 -16.20 -8.09 22.53
CA PHE A 86 -15.77 -9.44 22.23
C PHE A 86 -16.31 -9.90 20.86
N GLU A 87 -17.55 -9.54 20.51
CA GLU A 87 -18.11 -9.80 19.18
C GLU A 87 -17.32 -9.06 18.09
N LYS A 88 -16.96 -7.79 18.31
CA LYS A 88 -16.09 -7.03 17.40
C LYS A 88 -14.71 -7.68 17.24
N SER A 89 -14.16 -8.22 18.33
CA SER A 89 -12.90 -8.98 18.33
C SER A 89 -13.02 -10.27 17.53
N ILE A 90 -14.07 -11.07 17.74
CA ILE A 90 -14.35 -12.29 16.99
C ILE A 90 -14.56 -11.97 15.51
N PHE A 91 -15.35 -10.94 15.18
CA PHE A 91 -15.60 -10.53 13.80
C PHE A 91 -14.32 -10.13 13.08
N SER A 92 -13.50 -9.26 13.69
CA SER A 92 -12.26 -8.78 13.07
C SER A 92 -11.23 -9.90 12.86
N THR A 93 -11.04 -10.76 13.87
CA THR A 93 -10.15 -11.93 13.77
C THR A 93 -10.65 -12.94 12.74
N TYR A 94 -11.96 -13.25 12.72
CA TYR A 94 -12.57 -14.15 11.74
C TYR A 94 -12.48 -13.61 10.31
N LYS A 95 -12.68 -12.30 10.13
CA LYS A 95 -12.51 -11.64 8.82
C LYS A 95 -11.07 -11.78 8.32
N ALA A 96 -10.08 -11.59 9.20
CA ALA A 96 -8.67 -11.79 8.86
C ALA A 96 -8.35 -13.26 8.50
N THR A 97 -8.86 -14.23 9.27
CA THR A 97 -8.64 -15.65 8.97
C THR A 97 -9.27 -16.07 7.65
N SER A 98 -10.47 -15.55 7.37
CA SER A 98 -11.18 -15.76 6.09
C SER A 98 -10.36 -15.21 4.92
N TYR A 99 -9.78 -14.02 5.08
CA TYR A 99 -8.89 -13.43 4.09
C TYR A 99 -7.66 -14.31 3.83
N PHE A 100 -7.06 -14.92 4.87
CA PHE A 100 -5.94 -15.85 4.68
C PHE A 100 -6.34 -17.09 3.87
N ILE A 101 -7.54 -17.63 4.07
CA ILE A 101 -8.05 -18.76 3.28
C ILE A 101 -8.18 -18.34 1.82
N ASN A 102 -8.91 -17.25 1.55
CA ASN A 102 -9.15 -16.76 0.19
C ASN A 102 -7.84 -16.44 -0.53
N LEU A 103 -6.89 -15.80 0.14
CA LEU A 103 -5.58 -15.51 -0.44
C LEU A 103 -4.81 -16.78 -0.82
N THR A 104 -4.89 -17.81 0.03
CA THR A 104 -4.19 -19.09 -0.18
C THR A 104 -4.83 -19.90 -1.30
N LYS A 105 -6.15 -19.79 -1.46
CA LYS A 105 -6.98 -20.59 -2.36
C LYS A 105 -7.19 -19.92 -3.71
N ASP A 106 -7.80 -18.73 -3.70
CA ASP A 106 -8.30 -18.06 -4.89
C ASP A 106 -7.23 -17.23 -5.60
N LYS A 107 -6.20 -16.78 -4.84
CA LYS A 107 -5.21 -15.85 -5.37
C LYS A 107 -3.83 -16.45 -5.60
N LEU A 108 -3.39 -17.38 -4.76
CA LEU A 108 -2.04 -17.96 -4.86
C LEU A 108 -2.05 -19.47 -5.07
N GLU A 109 -3.25 -20.05 -5.15
CA GLU A 109 -3.46 -21.43 -5.59
C GLU A 109 -2.66 -22.52 -4.86
N PHE A 110 -2.29 -22.29 -3.59
CA PHE A 110 -1.69 -23.35 -2.77
C PHE A 110 -2.69 -24.44 -2.42
N VAL A 111 -3.99 -24.12 -2.52
CA VAL A 111 -5.12 -24.96 -2.14
C VAL A 111 -6.15 -24.91 -3.26
N ASP A 112 -6.79 -26.04 -3.57
CA ASP A 112 -7.83 -26.11 -4.59
C ASP A 112 -9.23 -25.70 -4.07
N HIS A 113 -10.22 -25.68 -4.97
CA HIS A 113 -11.60 -25.34 -4.63
C HIS A 113 -12.26 -26.31 -3.63
N ASN A 114 -11.71 -27.52 -3.48
CA ASN A 114 -12.16 -28.57 -2.57
C ASN A 114 -11.37 -28.61 -1.25
N ASN A 115 -10.59 -27.57 -0.97
CA ASN A 115 -9.76 -27.44 0.23
C ASN A 115 -8.67 -28.52 0.34
N LYS A 116 -8.19 -29.05 -0.79
CA LYS A 116 -7.03 -29.94 -0.86
C LYS A 116 -5.76 -29.15 -1.19
N LEU A 117 -4.63 -29.60 -0.66
CA LEU A 117 -3.33 -29.03 -1.00
C LEU A 117 -2.97 -29.35 -2.45
N LYS A 118 -2.52 -28.33 -3.19
CA LYS A 118 -1.79 -28.54 -4.45
C LYS A 118 -0.31 -28.83 -4.15
N ASP A 119 0.44 -29.31 -5.14
CA ASP A 119 1.88 -29.63 -4.99
C ASP A 119 2.71 -28.47 -4.43
N ILE A 120 2.40 -27.25 -4.85
CA ILE A 120 3.08 -26.04 -4.36
C ILE A 120 2.75 -25.76 -2.88
N GLY A 121 1.54 -26.11 -2.44
CA GLY A 121 1.11 -26.07 -1.04
C GLY A 121 1.84 -27.11 -0.19
N GLU A 122 1.96 -28.34 -0.71
CA GLU A 122 2.74 -29.42 -0.07
C GLU A 122 4.23 -29.03 0.07
N LYS A 123 4.80 -28.44 -0.99
CA LYS A 123 6.17 -27.93 -0.97
C LYS A 123 6.33 -26.85 0.11
N LEU A 124 5.40 -25.90 0.20
CA LEU A 124 5.45 -24.82 1.20
C LEU A 124 5.45 -25.37 2.64
N VAL A 125 4.62 -26.37 2.94
CA VAL A 125 4.51 -26.93 4.30
C VAL A 125 5.66 -27.87 4.67
N SER A 126 6.32 -28.49 3.68
CA SER A 126 7.46 -29.38 3.94
C SER A 126 8.70 -28.65 4.49
N TYR A 127 8.84 -27.35 4.22
CA TYR A 127 9.96 -26.58 4.76
C TYR A 127 9.77 -26.23 6.24
N ARG A 128 10.86 -26.37 7.02
CA ARG A 128 10.88 -25.89 8.40
C ARG A 128 10.79 -24.37 8.42
N SER A 129 9.99 -23.83 9.34
CA SER A 129 9.76 -22.39 9.45
C SER A 129 9.84 -21.90 10.87
N ASN A 130 10.28 -20.65 11.02
CA ASN A 130 9.93 -19.85 12.17
C ASN A 130 8.44 -19.44 12.03
N ASP A 131 7.66 -19.44 13.12
CA ASP A 131 6.26 -19.01 13.05
C ASP A 131 6.10 -17.49 12.81
N PHE A 132 7.16 -16.70 13.04
CA PHE A 132 7.20 -15.24 12.86
C PHE A 132 7.95 -14.79 11.59
N LYS A 133 8.76 -15.66 10.96
CA LYS A 133 9.59 -15.30 9.79
C LYS A 133 9.65 -16.41 8.75
N LEU A 134 9.55 -16.02 7.48
CA LEU A 134 9.75 -16.92 6.35
C LEU A 134 11.23 -17.26 6.16
N SER A 135 11.55 -18.54 6.04
CA SER A 135 12.85 -19.02 5.57
C SER A 135 13.07 -18.72 4.09
N LYS A 136 14.32 -18.81 3.63
CA LYS A 136 14.68 -18.59 2.21
C LYS A 136 13.82 -19.43 1.26
N LYS A 137 13.72 -20.75 1.51
CA LYS A 137 12.95 -21.67 0.65
C LYS A 137 11.45 -21.35 0.62
N GLU A 138 10.89 -20.89 1.74
CA GLU A 138 9.49 -20.47 1.79
C GLU A 138 9.25 -19.21 0.98
N ARG A 139 10.17 -18.23 1.04
CA ARG A 139 10.10 -17.02 0.23
C ARG A 139 10.12 -17.35 -1.26
N GLU A 140 10.99 -18.27 -1.67
CA GLU A 140 11.07 -18.72 -3.07
C GLU A 140 9.75 -19.36 -3.54
N VAL A 141 9.16 -20.26 -2.75
CA VAL A 141 7.87 -20.89 -3.09
C VAL A 141 6.71 -19.89 -3.12
N LEU A 142 6.65 -18.98 -2.14
CA LEU A 142 5.66 -17.91 -2.12
C LEU A 142 5.79 -17.00 -3.33
N PHE A 143 7.02 -16.62 -3.66
CA PHE A 143 7.31 -15.77 -4.81
C PHE A 143 6.90 -16.43 -6.13
N SER A 144 7.22 -17.70 -6.37
CA SER A 144 6.78 -18.45 -7.56
C SER A 144 5.26 -18.40 -7.74
N SER A 145 4.49 -18.43 -6.65
CA SER A 145 3.02 -18.35 -6.72
C SER A 145 2.52 -16.93 -6.99
N ILE A 146 3.18 -15.93 -6.40
CA ILE A 146 2.87 -14.52 -6.60
C ILE A 146 3.13 -14.10 -8.04
N ILE A 147 4.26 -14.48 -8.65
CA ILE A 147 4.55 -14.08 -10.03
C ILE A 147 3.60 -14.70 -11.04
N LYS A 148 3.06 -15.90 -10.77
CA LYS A 148 2.06 -16.53 -11.66
C LYS A 148 0.72 -15.81 -11.62
N SER A 149 0.34 -15.33 -10.44
CA SER A 149 -1.03 -14.87 -10.18
C SER A 149 -1.17 -13.35 -10.12
N ASP A 150 -0.05 -12.64 -9.90
CA ASP A 150 -0.04 -11.22 -9.55
C ASP A 150 1.12 -10.45 -10.23
N PHE A 151 1.67 -11.01 -11.32
CA PHE A 151 2.88 -10.54 -11.99
C PHE A 151 2.97 -9.02 -12.14
N HIS A 152 2.03 -8.45 -12.90
CA HIS A 152 2.05 -7.06 -13.31
C HIS A 152 1.95 -6.11 -12.12
N PHE A 153 1.08 -6.43 -11.15
CA PHE A 153 0.87 -5.57 -9.98
C PHE A 153 2.03 -5.64 -9.00
N PHE A 154 2.48 -6.85 -8.66
CA PHE A 154 3.58 -7.03 -7.73
C PHE A 154 4.90 -6.42 -8.25
N LEU A 155 5.26 -6.71 -9.51
CA LEU A 155 6.53 -6.24 -10.06
C LEU A 155 6.54 -4.73 -10.30
N SER A 156 5.47 -4.15 -10.85
CA SER A 156 5.43 -2.69 -11.05
C SER A 156 5.52 -1.94 -9.73
N LEU A 157 4.78 -2.37 -8.69
CA LEU A 157 4.89 -1.77 -7.36
C LEU A 157 6.31 -1.88 -6.80
N SER A 158 6.91 -3.07 -6.89
CA SER A 158 8.27 -3.33 -6.42
C SER A 158 9.29 -2.41 -7.07
N LEU A 159 9.22 -2.24 -8.39
CA LEU A 159 10.15 -1.40 -9.14
C LEU A 159 9.92 0.10 -8.87
N LEU A 160 8.66 0.51 -8.64
CA LEU A 160 8.31 1.88 -8.30
C LEU A 160 8.79 2.29 -6.90
N GLN A 161 9.02 1.36 -5.96
CA GLN A 161 9.59 1.71 -4.65
C GLN A 161 10.97 2.39 -4.75
N LYS A 162 11.78 2.03 -5.77
CA LYS A 162 13.06 2.70 -6.03
C LYS A 162 12.87 4.18 -6.35
N VAL A 163 11.75 4.52 -6.98
CA VAL A 163 11.42 5.89 -7.34
C VAL A 163 11.01 6.71 -6.13
N GLN A 164 10.24 6.13 -5.21
CA GLN A 164 9.82 6.82 -3.98
C GLN A 164 11.01 7.36 -3.18
N LYS A 165 12.15 6.67 -3.17
CA LYS A 165 13.37 7.16 -2.52
C LYS A 165 13.95 8.45 -3.12
N LYS A 166 13.66 8.73 -4.39
CA LYS A 166 14.25 9.85 -5.13
C LYS A 166 13.40 11.11 -5.08
N VAL A 167 12.12 11.00 -4.73
CA VAL A 167 11.17 12.11 -4.74
C VAL A 167 10.48 12.21 -3.38
N LYS A 168 10.64 13.36 -2.72
CA LYS A 168 9.97 13.63 -1.44
C LYS A 168 8.45 13.71 -1.64
N ASN A 169 7.69 13.34 -0.60
CA ASN A 169 6.23 13.43 -0.56
C ASN A 169 5.48 12.63 -1.65
N LEU A 170 6.12 11.60 -2.20
CA LEU A 170 5.54 10.75 -3.22
C LEU A 170 4.68 9.63 -2.61
N SER A 171 3.36 9.68 -2.86
CA SER A 171 2.46 8.58 -2.52
C SER A 171 2.66 7.43 -3.51
N ILE A 172 3.25 6.33 -3.04
CA ILE A 172 3.53 5.15 -3.87
C ILE A 172 2.23 4.49 -4.34
N ASP A 173 1.19 4.52 -3.50
CA ASP A 173 -0.13 3.96 -3.81
C ASP A 173 -0.78 4.68 -4.99
N GLU A 174 -0.76 6.02 -4.96
CA GLU A 174 -1.31 6.86 -6.03
C GLU A 174 -0.53 6.67 -7.34
N ILE A 175 0.80 6.66 -7.26
CA ILE A 175 1.64 6.47 -8.44
C ILE A 175 1.51 5.08 -9.05
N HIS A 176 1.41 4.06 -8.21
CA HIS A 176 1.21 2.71 -8.71
C HIS A 176 -0.13 2.62 -9.42
N PHE A 177 -1.18 3.22 -8.87
CA PHE A 177 -2.49 3.27 -9.52
C PHE A 177 -2.44 4.02 -10.86
N GLU A 178 -1.89 5.24 -10.91
CA GLU A 178 -1.70 6.01 -12.15
C GLU A 178 -0.95 5.17 -13.19
N PHE A 179 0.13 4.50 -12.79
CA PHE A 179 0.93 3.63 -13.65
C PHE A 179 0.11 2.46 -14.23
N LEU A 180 -0.66 1.76 -13.40
CA LEU A 180 -1.48 0.62 -13.83
C LEU A 180 -2.55 1.03 -14.85
N VAL A 181 -3.16 2.21 -14.65
CA VAL A 181 -4.16 2.77 -15.57
C VAL A 181 -3.51 3.16 -16.89
N GLU A 182 -2.42 3.93 -16.86
CA GLU A 182 -1.78 4.48 -18.06
C GLU A 182 -1.06 3.39 -18.88
N LYS A 183 -0.26 2.54 -18.23
CA LYS A 183 0.65 1.62 -18.94
C LYS A 183 0.07 0.22 -19.15
N PHE A 184 -0.90 -0.20 -18.33
CA PHE A 184 -1.56 -1.51 -18.49
C PHE A 184 -3.05 -1.42 -18.86
N GLY A 185 -3.64 -0.22 -18.91
CA GLY A 185 -5.07 -0.07 -19.23
C GLY A 185 -6.00 -0.65 -18.16
N ILE A 186 -5.49 -0.91 -16.95
CA ILE A 186 -6.24 -1.55 -15.88
C ILE A 186 -7.12 -0.49 -15.19
N ARG A 187 -8.28 -0.24 -15.80
CA ARG A 187 -9.29 0.73 -15.33
C ARG A 187 -10.33 0.11 -14.38
N HIS A 188 -10.43 -1.23 -14.37
CA HIS A 188 -11.52 -1.99 -13.74
C HIS A 188 -11.13 -2.67 -12.43
N PHE A 189 -10.53 -1.92 -11.52
CA PHE A 189 -10.79 -2.20 -10.12
C PHE A 189 -12.02 -1.38 -9.78
N ARG A 190 -13.13 -2.04 -9.44
CA ARG A 190 -14.20 -1.38 -8.68
C ARG A 190 -13.59 -1.02 -7.32
N TYR A 191 -12.87 0.11 -7.28
CA TYR A 191 -12.45 0.85 -6.09
C TYR A 191 -13.67 1.46 -5.39
N THR A 192 -14.78 0.71 -5.32
CA THR A 192 -16.08 1.20 -4.80
C THR A 192 -16.14 1.20 -3.27
N GLU A 193 -15.03 0.97 -2.58
CA GLU A 193 -14.91 1.26 -1.16
C GLU A 193 -13.51 1.82 -0.88
N ALA A 194 -13.43 2.97 -0.22
CA ALA A 194 -12.17 3.59 0.25
C ALA A 194 -11.31 2.66 1.14
N SER A 195 -11.86 1.50 1.55
CA SER A 195 -11.19 0.42 2.27
C SER A 195 -10.34 -0.49 1.36
N ASN A 196 -10.69 -0.65 0.08
CA ASN A 196 -10.03 -1.59 -0.84
C ASN A 196 -8.75 -1.00 -1.45
N GLU A 197 -8.70 0.31 -1.68
CA GLU A 197 -7.53 1.01 -2.24
C GLU A 197 -6.31 0.87 -1.34
N LYS A 198 -6.49 1.19 -0.05
CA LYS A 198 -5.43 1.08 0.96
C LYS A 198 -5.01 -0.37 1.18
N ASN A 199 -5.92 -1.34 1.15
CA ASN A 199 -5.58 -2.73 1.45
C ASN A 199 -4.87 -3.43 0.27
N TYR A 200 -5.18 -3.06 -0.96
CA TYR A 200 -4.65 -3.71 -2.15
C TYR A 200 -3.13 -3.52 -2.33
N SER A 201 -2.65 -2.28 -2.23
CA SER A 201 -1.21 -1.98 -2.32
C SER A 201 -0.46 -2.42 -1.07
N LYS A 202 -1.03 -2.19 0.14
CA LYS A 202 -0.43 -2.60 1.41
C LYS A 202 -0.10 -4.09 1.48
N VAL A 203 -0.99 -4.97 1.02
CA VAL A 203 -0.73 -6.43 1.00
C VAL A 203 0.53 -6.74 0.19
N ARG A 204 0.71 -6.09 -0.96
CA ARG A 204 1.88 -6.31 -1.83
C ARG A 204 3.13 -5.67 -1.27
N GLU A 205 3.03 -4.49 -0.66
CA GLU A 205 4.16 -3.92 0.08
C GLU A 205 4.63 -4.85 1.19
N HIS A 206 3.71 -5.51 1.89
CA HIS A 206 4.05 -6.50 2.90
C HIS A 206 4.70 -7.72 2.28
N TRP A 207 4.20 -8.22 1.15
CA TRP A 207 4.89 -9.28 0.41
C TRP A 207 6.31 -8.88 0.00
N ILE A 208 6.52 -7.67 -0.51
CA ILE A 208 7.85 -7.16 -0.89
C ILE A 208 8.80 -7.19 0.30
N LYS A 209 8.32 -6.76 1.48
CA LYS A 209 9.08 -6.76 2.74
C LYS A 209 9.34 -8.17 3.27
N ASP A 210 8.32 -9.01 3.36
CA ASP A 210 8.39 -10.37 3.93
C ASP A 210 9.23 -11.31 3.06
N LEU A 211 9.14 -11.15 1.74
CA LEU A 211 10.00 -11.84 0.78
C LEU A 211 11.42 -11.30 0.78
N ASP A 212 11.63 -10.08 1.29
CA ASP A 212 12.90 -9.38 1.21
C ASP A 212 13.38 -9.31 -0.27
N PHE A 213 12.43 -8.90 -1.13
CA PHE A 213 12.52 -9.01 -2.59
C PHE A 213 13.56 -8.08 -3.22
N LEU A 214 13.71 -6.88 -2.63
CA LEU A 214 14.57 -5.82 -3.12
C LEU A 214 15.87 -5.74 -2.30
N ASP A 215 16.98 -5.40 -2.95
CA ASP A 215 18.24 -5.09 -2.28
C ASP A 215 18.23 -3.69 -1.63
N LYS A 216 19.32 -3.31 -0.97
CA LYS A 216 19.49 -1.98 -0.35
C LYS A 216 19.36 -0.81 -1.33
N ASN A 217 19.57 -1.07 -2.62
CA ASN A 217 19.49 -0.12 -3.73
C ASN A 217 18.15 -0.22 -4.48
N PHE A 218 17.19 -0.97 -3.94
CA PHE A 218 15.85 -1.19 -4.49
C PHE A 218 15.86 -1.88 -5.86
N ASN A 219 16.88 -2.69 -6.13
CA ASN A 219 16.88 -3.59 -7.29
C ASN A 219 16.37 -4.97 -6.88
N VAL A 220 15.74 -5.69 -7.81
CA VAL A 220 15.32 -7.08 -7.60
C VAL A 220 16.56 -7.94 -7.34
N LYS A 221 16.56 -8.71 -6.24
CA LYS A 221 17.69 -9.59 -5.92
C LYS A 221 17.82 -10.71 -6.94
N LYS A 222 19.07 -11.13 -7.21
CA LYS A 222 19.40 -12.17 -8.20
C LYS A 222 18.60 -13.47 -8.00
N ALA A 223 18.45 -13.95 -6.76
CA ALA A 223 17.69 -15.16 -6.47
C ALA A 223 16.25 -15.12 -6.98
N PHE A 224 15.60 -13.95 -6.98
CA PHE A 224 14.25 -13.79 -7.52
C PHE A 224 14.25 -13.58 -9.03
N LEU A 225 15.27 -12.93 -9.60
CA LEU A 225 15.45 -12.87 -11.06
C LEU A 225 15.61 -14.27 -11.66
N ASP A 226 16.42 -15.12 -11.02
CA ASP A 226 16.62 -16.50 -11.44
C ASP A 226 15.28 -17.26 -11.46
N ILE A 227 14.40 -17.05 -10.47
CA ILE A 227 13.05 -17.64 -10.44
C ILE A 227 12.18 -17.08 -11.58
N ILE A 228 12.16 -15.76 -11.79
CA ILE A 228 11.41 -15.14 -12.89
C ILE A 228 11.81 -15.77 -14.23
N PHE A 229 13.11 -15.96 -14.46
CA PHE A 229 13.63 -16.47 -15.73
C PHE A 229 13.32 -17.96 -15.89
N ASN A 230 13.54 -18.76 -14.84
CA ASN A 230 13.24 -20.19 -14.86
C ASN A 230 11.75 -20.49 -15.03
N GLU A 231 10.87 -19.59 -14.57
CA GLU A 231 9.42 -19.71 -14.72
C GLU A 231 8.92 -19.11 -16.06
N GLY A 232 9.83 -18.68 -16.94
CA GLY A 232 9.51 -18.21 -18.30
C GLY A 232 9.03 -16.75 -18.38
N PHE A 233 9.21 -15.95 -17.34
CA PHE A 233 8.73 -14.56 -17.27
C PHE A 233 9.77 -13.50 -17.61
N GLU A 234 10.92 -13.87 -18.18
CA GLU A 234 12.03 -12.95 -18.47
C GLU A 234 11.60 -11.76 -19.36
N GLU A 235 10.96 -12.03 -20.50
CA GLU A 235 10.54 -10.98 -21.43
C GLU A 235 9.44 -10.09 -20.83
N SER A 236 8.50 -10.69 -20.11
CA SER A 236 7.48 -9.95 -19.35
C SER A 236 8.12 -9.03 -18.30
N TYR A 237 9.16 -9.50 -17.60
CA TYR A 237 9.88 -8.71 -16.62
C TYR A 237 10.63 -7.55 -17.28
N LYS A 238 11.36 -7.79 -18.37
CA LYS A 238 12.05 -6.74 -19.14
C LYS A 238 11.07 -5.67 -19.62
N LYS A 239 9.89 -6.08 -20.11
CA LYS A 239 8.82 -5.18 -20.54
C LYS A 239 8.30 -4.31 -19.39
N VAL A 240 7.93 -4.92 -18.25
CA VAL A 240 7.46 -4.18 -17.07
C VAL A 240 8.53 -3.21 -16.58
N LYS A 241 9.80 -3.65 -16.50
CA LYS A 241 10.92 -2.80 -16.10
C LYS A 241 11.09 -1.60 -17.02
N LYS A 242 11.06 -1.81 -18.34
CA LYS A 242 11.14 -0.72 -19.32
C LYS A 242 10.01 0.29 -19.13
N LEU A 243 8.77 -0.18 -18.96
CA LEU A 243 7.62 0.69 -18.74
C LEU A 243 7.76 1.54 -17.46
N VAL A 244 8.28 0.95 -16.37
CA VAL A 244 8.55 1.69 -15.13
C VAL A 244 9.68 2.71 -15.32
N ASP A 245 10.75 2.34 -16.01
CA ASP A 245 11.88 3.23 -16.30
C ASP A 245 11.44 4.42 -17.19
N ASP A 246 10.58 4.18 -18.17
CA ASP A 246 10.02 5.21 -19.04
C ASP A 246 9.05 6.12 -18.27
N TYR A 247 8.13 5.55 -17.48
CA TYR A 247 7.22 6.30 -16.62
C TYR A 247 7.96 7.22 -15.63
N TYR A 248 9.05 6.72 -15.05
CA TYR A 248 9.91 7.51 -14.16
C TYR A 248 10.45 8.76 -14.87
N LYS A 249 10.98 8.62 -16.09
CA LYS A 249 11.53 9.74 -16.87
C LYS A 249 10.45 10.72 -17.31
N GLU A 250 9.32 10.20 -17.80
CA GLU A 250 8.24 10.98 -18.39
C GLU A 250 7.46 11.79 -17.35
N LYS A 251 7.15 11.21 -16.19
CA LYS A 251 6.24 11.80 -15.21
C LYS A 251 6.93 12.18 -13.92
N ILE A 252 7.72 11.25 -13.36
CA ILE A 252 8.18 11.40 -11.98
C ILE A 252 9.33 12.39 -11.86
N VAL A 253 10.28 12.39 -12.81
CA VAL A 253 11.33 13.42 -12.86
C VAL A 253 10.73 14.82 -13.03
N LEU A 254 9.68 14.96 -13.84
CA LEU A 254 9.00 16.24 -14.01
C LEU A 254 8.28 16.67 -12.72
N LYS A 255 7.49 15.76 -12.10
CA LYS A 255 6.83 16.01 -10.80
C LYS A 255 7.84 16.40 -9.72
N SER A 256 9.00 15.72 -9.64
CA SER A 256 10.05 16.01 -8.66
C SER A 256 10.68 17.39 -8.87
N LYS A 257 11.05 17.74 -10.10
CA LYS A 257 11.62 19.05 -10.43
C LYS A 257 10.63 20.18 -10.15
N PHE A 258 9.34 19.92 -10.36
CA PHE A 258 8.30 20.87 -10.02
C PHE A 258 8.17 21.03 -8.50
N GLN A 259 8.16 19.92 -7.74
CA GLN A 259 8.14 19.96 -6.28
C GLN A 259 9.35 20.71 -5.69
N GLU A 260 10.56 20.51 -6.21
CA GLU A 260 11.75 21.27 -5.79
C GLU A 260 11.58 22.78 -5.99
N LYS A 261 10.92 23.20 -7.07
CA LYS A 261 10.57 24.61 -7.30
C LYS A 261 9.51 25.11 -6.34
N ILE A 262 8.53 24.28 -5.98
CA ILE A 262 7.53 24.60 -4.96
C ILE A 262 8.23 24.80 -3.62
N ASP A 263 9.06 23.86 -3.20
CA ASP A 263 9.76 23.92 -1.91
C ASP A 263 10.62 25.19 -1.83
N PHE A 264 11.35 25.52 -2.91
CA PHE A 264 12.13 26.76 -3.00
C PHE A 264 11.26 28.02 -2.99
N PHE A 265 10.11 27.99 -3.67
CA PHE A 265 9.16 29.10 -3.66
C PHE A 265 8.56 29.34 -2.27
N ILE A 266 8.21 28.27 -1.53
CA ILE A 266 7.70 28.37 -0.16
C ILE A 266 8.78 28.90 0.77
N ASP A 267 10.03 28.43 0.66
CA ASP A 267 11.17 28.93 1.45
C ASP A 267 11.39 30.43 1.23
N ILE A 268 11.39 30.90 -0.03
CA ILE A 268 11.45 32.33 -0.36
C ILE A 268 10.26 33.07 0.26
N TYR A 269 9.04 32.54 0.12
CA TYR A 269 7.84 33.18 0.66
C TYR A 269 7.89 33.30 2.19
N GLU A 270 8.38 32.29 2.89
CA GLU A 270 8.48 32.28 4.36
C GLU A 270 9.56 33.24 4.86
N THR A 271 10.73 33.25 4.22
CA THR A 271 11.90 34.03 4.64
C THR A 271 11.87 35.50 4.22
N THR A 272 11.15 35.84 3.13
CA THR A 272 11.09 37.22 2.65
C THR A 272 10.13 38.07 3.51
N PRO A 273 10.53 39.30 3.91
CA PRO A 273 9.66 40.23 4.61
C PRO A 273 8.37 40.53 3.82
N LYS A 274 7.24 40.46 4.51
CA LYS A 274 5.90 40.74 3.93
C LYS A 274 5.50 42.17 4.27
N ASN A 275 4.57 42.73 3.49
CA ASN A 275 4.00 44.03 3.82
C ASN A 275 3.04 43.95 5.03
N GLU A 276 2.51 45.09 5.48
CA GLU A 276 1.60 45.19 6.64
C GLU A 276 0.33 44.33 6.54
N LEU A 277 -0.05 43.90 5.34
CA LEU A 277 -1.20 43.03 5.08
C LEU A 277 -0.83 41.56 4.90
N ASP A 278 0.42 41.19 5.22
CA ASP A 278 1.07 39.88 5.00
C ASP A 278 1.13 39.46 3.52
N PHE A 279 1.14 40.41 2.58
CA PHE A 279 1.34 40.11 1.16
C PHE A 279 2.79 40.28 0.74
N LEU A 280 3.23 39.43 -0.18
CA LEU A 280 4.54 39.50 -0.83
C LEU A 280 4.39 39.69 -2.34
N SER A 281 5.26 40.52 -2.92
CA SER A 281 5.34 40.78 -4.37
C SER A 281 5.73 39.52 -5.12
N LEU A 282 4.90 39.12 -6.11
CA LEU A 282 5.22 38.02 -7.01
C LEU A 282 6.46 38.31 -7.86
N GLN A 283 6.75 39.59 -8.13
CA GLN A 283 7.95 39.98 -8.86
C GLN A 283 9.21 39.73 -8.01
N ASP A 284 9.17 40.07 -6.73
CA ASP A 284 10.31 39.88 -5.82
C ASP A 284 10.63 38.40 -5.66
N ILE A 285 9.58 37.56 -5.57
CA ILE A 285 9.74 36.11 -5.56
C ILE A 285 10.32 35.62 -6.90
N ALA A 286 9.81 36.10 -8.04
CA ALA A 286 10.31 35.72 -9.36
C ALA A 286 11.80 36.04 -9.53
N ASP A 287 12.23 37.20 -9.05
CA ASP A 287 13.63 37.66 -9.11
C ASP A 287 14.53 36.81 -8.21
N GLN A 288 14.09 36.49 -6.99
CA GLN A 288 14.81 35.56 -6.10
C GLN A 288 14.89 34.14 -6.66
N MET A 289 13.83 33.68 -7.32
CA MET A 289 13.81 32.40 -8.03
C MET A 289 14.63 32.41 -9.33
N LYS A 290 15.10 33.60 -9.78
CA LYS A 290 15.78 33.82 -11.06
C LYS A 290 14.98 33.31 -12.26
N LEU A 291 13.65 33.47 -12.21
CA LEU A 291 12.75 33.05 -13.26
C LEU A 291 12.29 34.24 -14.10
N GLY A 292 12.49 34.17 -15.41
CA GLY A 292 11.92 35.16 -16.33
C GLY A 292 10.39 35.13 -16.32
N LYS A 293 9.75 36.25 -16.68
CA LYS A 293 8.29 36.47 -16.57
C LYS A 293 7.43 35.32 -17.09
N LYS A 294 7.72 34.80 -18.29
CA LYS A 294 6.95 33.68 -18.88
C LYS A 294 7.10 32.38 -18.07
N SER A 295 8.31 32.09 -17.60
CA SER A 295 8.60 30.89 -16.80
C SER A 295 7.94 30.98 -15.43
N PHE A 296 8.01 32.14 -14.78
CA PHE A 296 7.35 32.37 -13.49
C PHE A 296 5.82 32.35 -13.63
N GLN A 297 5.27 32.95 -14.69
CA GLN A 297 3.83 32.88 -15.01
C GLN A 297 3.32 31.43 -15.11
N ASN A 298 4.05 30.57 -15.83
CA ASN A 298 3.70 29.15 -15.93
C ASN A 298 3.76 28.47 -14.56
N PHE A 299 4.86 28.69 -13.83
CA PHE A 299 5.06 28.13 -12.50
C PHE A 299 3.96 28.53 -11.51
N ILE A 300 3.66 29.82 -11.37
CA ILE A 300 2.69 30.31 -10.38
C ILE A 300 1.25 29.86 -10.70
N SER A 301 0.93 29.71 -11.99
CA SER A 301 -0.36 29.16 -12.43
C SER A 301 -0.48 27.68 -12.05
N GLU A 302 0.57 26.89 -12.31
CA GLU A 302 0.61 25.47 -11.97
C GLU A 302 0.59 25.27 -10.44
N PHE A 303 1.38 26.07 -9.69
CA PHE A 303 1.42 26.05 -8.23
C PHE A 303 0.05 26.31 -7.62
N TYR A 304 -0.67 27.33 -8.11
CA TYR A 304 -2.01 27.62 -7.60
C TYR A 304 -2.96 26.44 -7.81
N GLU A 305 -2.97 25.82 -8.99
CA GLU A 305 -3.87 24.70 -9.27
C GLU A 305 -3.51 23.44 -8.47
N SER A 306 -2.22 23.15 -8.27
CA SER A 306 -1.77 21.97 -7.54
C SER A 306 -1.87 22.12 -6.02
N GLU A 307 -1.67 23.32 -5.49
CA GLU A 307 -1.51 23.54 -4.03
C GLU A 307 -2.72 24.23 -3.36
N LYS A 308 -3.74 24.70 -4.11
CA LYS A 308 -4.96 25.35 -3.55
C LYS A 308 -5.75 24.51 -2.52
N ASN A 309 -5.57 23.19 -2.51
CA ASN A 309 -6.21 22.30 -1.54
C ASN A 309 -5.37 22.07 -0.27
N LYS A 310 -4.09 22.48 -0.28
CA LYS A 310 -3.15 22.36 0.84
C LYS A 310 -2.92 23.71 1.53
N TYR A 311 -3.05 24.81 0.79
CA TYR A 311 -2.92 26.17 1.30
C TYR A 311 -4.13 27.03 0.93
N ASN A 312 -4.46 27.96 1.82
CA ASN A 312 -5.29 29.11 1.50
C ASN A 312 -4.42 30.15 0.79
N ILE A 313 -4.57 30.22 -0.53
CA ILE A 313 -3.79 31.11 -1.40
C ILE A 313 -4.65 32.32 -1.79
N PHE A 314 -4.23 33.50 -1.34
CA PHE A 314 -4.87 34.77 -1.65
C PHE A 314 -3.98 35.57 -2.59
N PHE A 315 -4.61 36.17 -3.61
CA PHE A 315 -3.94 37.10 -4.50
C PHE A 315 -4.56 38.47 -4.35
N ASN A 316 -3.73 39.50 -4.49
CA ASN A 316 -4.21 40.85 -4.64
C ASN A 316 -3.66 41.48 -5.93
N ASN A 317 -4.39 42.47 -6.43
CA ASN A 317 -4.06 43.29 -7.58
C ASN A 317 -3.90 44.76 -7.17
N VAL A 318 -3.67 45.02 -5.88
CA VAL A 318 -3.64 46.37 -5.30
C VAL A 318 -2.33 47.02 -5.72
N VAL A 319 -2.29 47.53 -6.96
CA VAL A 319 -1.90 48.88 -7.36
C VAL A 319 -2.37 49.04 -8.82
N GLN A 320 -3.45 49.79 -9.05
CA GLN A 320 -3.96 50.18 -10.38
C GLN A 320 -2.98 51.04 -11.22
N ALA A 321 -1.74 51.23 -10.75
CA ALA A 321 -0.69 52.06 -11.33
C ALA A 321 0.63 51.30 -11.62
N ILE A 322 0.68 49.97 -11.50
CA ILE A 322 1.84 49.20 -11.95
C ILE A 322 1.65 48.90 -13.44
N SER A 323 2.50 49.50 -14.28
CA SER A 323 2.72 49.13 -15.68
C SER A 323 2.58 47.61 -15.84
N GLY A 324 1.81 47.14 -16.83
CA GLY A 324 1.51 45.70 -17.04
C GLY A 324 2.73 44.77 -17.15
N LYS A 325 3.95 45.30 -17.07
CA LYS A 325 5.22 44.58 -16.99
C LYS A 325 5.35 43.68 -15.75
N ASN A 326 4.78 44.00 -14.59
CA ASN A 326 4.97 43.19 -13.36
C ASN A 326 3.70 42.44 -12.90
N GLN A 327 2.72 42.28 -13.80
CA GLN A 327 1.50 41.52 -13.52
C GLN A 327 1.64 40.07 -13.99
N TYR A 328 1.08 39.17 -13.17
CA TYR A 328 0.88 37.74 -13.48
C TYR A 328 -0.61 37.44 -13.58
N PHE A 329 -0.98 36.31 -14.16
CA PHE A 329 -2.37 35.91 -14.37
C PHE A 329 -2.69 34.59 -13.69
N ILE A 330 -3.71 34.55 -12.84
CA ILE A 330 -4.23 33.30 -12.27
C ILE A 330 -5.68 33.17 -12.70
N ARG A 331 -6.02 32.12 -13.46
CA ARG A 331 -7.34 31.92 -14.09
C ARG A 331 -7.84 33.19 -14.81
N ASN A 332 -6.97 33.78 -15.64
CA ASN A 332 -7.22 35.02 -16.39
C ASN A 332 -7.45 36.28 -15.53
N ARG A 333 -7.18 36.25 -14.23
CA ARG A 333 -7.23 37.44 -13.37
C ARG A 333 -5.84 37.99 -13.12
N PRO A 334 -5.60 39.30 -13.33
CA PRO A 334 -4.29 39.90 -13.06
C PRO A 334 -4.03 39.96 -11.55
N VAL A 335 -2.83 39.57 -11.15
CA VAL A 335 -2.37 39.52 -9.76
C VAL A 335 -0.93 40.04 -9.67
N VAL A 336 -0.59 40.67 -8.55
CA VAL A 336 0.73 41.27 -8.32
C VAL A 336 1.34 40.76 -7.01
N ASN A 337 0.53 40.54 -5.98
CA ASN A 337 1.00 40.02 -4.71
C ASN A 337 0.27 38.73 -4.32
N ILE A 338 0.93 37.94 -3.49
CA ILE A 338 0.41 36.68 -2.95
C ILE A 338 0.51 36.67 -1.42
N ARG A 339 -0.46 36.01 -0.79
CA ARG A 339 -0.46 35.62 0.61
C ARG A 339 -0.87 34.15 0.70
N ILE A 340 -0.10 33.36 1.42
CA ILE A 340 -0.28 31.93 1.60
C ILE A 340 -0.47 31.67 3.10
N LYS A 341 -1.48 30.86 3.45
CA LYS A 341 -1.68 30.31 4.80
C LYS A 341 -1.87 28.80 4.72
N GLU A 342 -1.24 28.02 5.60
CA GLU A 342 -1.47 26.58 5.69
C GLU A 342 -2.92 26.28 6.10
N LEU A 343 -3.52 25.23 5.54
CA LEU A 343 -4.93 24.89 5.81
C LEU A 343 -5.17 24.24 7.19
N ASN A 344 -4.14 23.92 7.98
CA ASN A 344 -4.28 23.33 9.32
C ASN A 344 -3.06 23.60 10.24
N LYS A 345 -2.90 24.84 10.70
CA LYS A 345 -2.17 25.16 11.93
C LYS A 345 -2.99 26.10 12.80
#